data_AF-A0A2G4DTD2-F1
#
_entry.id   AF-A0A2G4DTD2-F1
#
_cell.length_a   1.000
_cell.length_b   1.000
_cell.length_c   1.000
_cell.angle_alpha   90.00
_cell.angle_beta   90.00
_cell.angle_gamma   90.00
#
_symmetry.space_group_name_H-M   'P 1'
#
loop_
_entity.id
_entity.type
_entity.pdbx_description
1 polymer ?
#
loop_
_entity_poly.entity_id
_entity_poly.type
_entity_poly.pdbx_seq_one_letter_code
_entity_poly.pdbx_strand_id
1 'polypeptide(L)'
;MKIQLLLVVLLLTASCSSDNRAVFNGEINSASDRSGAAVATALTSRYQDTRPNCGADSKPAFLCSGIDLRGTAEATTAFDAWNPSPTAVRVGGVSFSYLRSDYKMRRLAFDYTHGFIFYPVLSKPAGKITVKVLCFFPIDGQSDNRPEAGCGASANRPKSDRCHRVGVTTGEQWAKHYNDYGEHSAGGIGGCSMDVRDSANQYAGSNFYEGLRGGRLISPKTFEKPNDLKHETWAQNIPATLPIEAFFYTTPAGLASSRYDQKRFHTLTGIAIPIISVKLPSTLAADATFTFLPADQVVQIQ
;
A
#
# COMPACT_ATOMS: atom_id res chain seq x y z
N MET A 1 -77.04 -49.20 5.66
CA MET A 1 -77.87 -48.75 6.78
C MET A 1 -76.95 -48.33 7.92
N LYS A 2 -77.22 -47.17 8.54
CA LYS A 2 -76.48 -46.46 9.60
C LYS A 2 -75.46 -45.41 9.14
N ILE A 3 -76.02 -44.21 9.08
CA ILE A 3 -75.45 -42.86 9.07
C ILE A 3 -74.63 -42.63 10.34
N GLN A 4 -73.47 -41.98 10.24
CA GLN A 4 -72.98 -41.13 11.32
C GLN A 4 -72.27 -39.91 10.75
N LEU A 5 -72.89 -38.77 11.08
CA LEU A 5 -72.55 -37.40 10.74
C LEU A 5 -71.49 -36.92 11.73
N LEU A 6 -70.34 -36.43 11.26
CA LEU A 6 -69.45 -35.60 12.08
C LEU A 6 -69.18 -34.29 11.33
N LEU A 7 -69.81 -33.22 11.81
CA LEU A 7 -69.42 -31.85 11.49
C LEU A 7 -68.09 -31.56 12.19
N VAL A 8 -67.07 -31.17 11.42
CA VAL A 8 -65.89 -30.48 11.95
C VAL A 8 -65.87 -29.09 11.32
N VAL A 9 -66.09 -28.09 12.17
CA VAL A 9 -65.99 -26.66 11.86
C VAL A 9 -64.51 -26.32 11.76
N LEU A 10 -64.02 -25.99 10.56
CA LEU A 10 -62.67 -25.46 10.36
C LEU A 10 -62.72 -23.92 10.44
N LEU A 11 -62.12 -23.36 11.49
CA LEU A 11 -61.87 -21.93 11.63
C LEU A 11 -60.77 -21.51 10.64
N LEU A 12 -61.11 -20.62 9.71
CA LEU A 12 -60.17 -19.92 8.82
C LEU A 12 -59.45 -18.82 9.61
N THR A 13 -58.19 -19.06 10.02
CA THR A 13 -57.31 -17.97 10.45
C THR A 13 -56.59 -17.40 9.23
N ALA A 14 -57.00 -16.21 8.80
CA ALA A 14 -56.28 -15.40 7.84
C ALA A 14 -55.00 -14.86 8.51
N SER A 15 -53.84 -15.46 8.21
CA SER A 15 -52.54 -14.86 8.50
C SER A 15 -52.13 -14.00 7.31
N CYS A 16 -52.09 -12.68 7.51
CA CYS A 16 -51.38 -11.76 6.61
C CYS A 16 -49.89 -12.08 6.63
N SER A 17 -49.38 -12.69 5.56
CA SER A 17 -47.94 -12.74 5.29
C SER A 17 -47.53 -11.42 4.65
N SER A 18 -46.84 -10.57 5.41
CA SER A 18 -46.21 -9.37 4.89
C SER A 18 -45.01 -9.76 4.03
N ASP A 19 -45.10 -9.52 2.72
CA ASP A 19 -44.00 -9.64 1.76
C ASP A 19 -42.88 -8.65 2.13
N ASN A 20 -41.90 -9.08 2.92
CA ASN A 20 -40.63 -8.37 3.06
C ASN A 20 -39.76 -8.65 1.83
N ARG A 21 -40.09 -8.02 0.71
CA ARG A 21 -39.13 -7.86 -0.40
C ARG A 21 -38.10 -6.82 0.02
N ALA A 22 -37.04 -7.30 0.68
CA ALA A 22 -35.82 -6.53 0.83
C ALA A 22 -35.27 -6.23 -0.57
N VAL A 23 -35.44 -4.98 -1.01
CA VAL A 23 -34.76 -4.44 -2.19
C VAL A 23 -33.28 -4.37 -1.84
N PHE A 24 -32.51 -5.36 -2.30
CA PHE A 24 -31.06 -5.26 -2.37
C PHE A 24 -30.72 -4.24 -3.45
N ASN A 25 -30.71 -2.96 -3.09
CA ASN A 25 -29.97 -1.97 -3.85
C ASN A 25 -28.49 -2.24 -3.59
N GLY A 26 -27.86 -2.99 -4.49
CA GLY A 26 -26.41 -3.05 -4.57
C GLY A 26 -25.90 -1.66 -4.90
N GLU A 27 -25.31 -0.99 -3.91
CA GLU A 27 -24.50 0.20 -4.13
C GLU A 27 -23.36 -0.18 -5.07
N ILE A 28 -23.44 0.32 -6.30
CA ILE A 28 -22.31 0.40 -7.20
C ILE A 28 -21.33 1.35 -6.51
N ASN A 29 -20.37 0.80 -5.78
CA ASN A 29 -19.24 1.55 -5.23
C ASN A 29 -18.40 2.06 -6.41
N SER A 30 -18.84 3.18 -6.97
CA SER A 30 -18.04 3.96 -7.89
C SER A 30 -16.84 4.49 -7.10
N ALA A 31 -15.66 4.51 -7.71
CA ALA A 31 -14.47 5.12 -7.08
C ALA A 31 -14.66 6.63 -6.80
N SER A 32 -15.81 7.21 -7.17
CA SER A 32 -16.20 8.61 -7.01
C SER A 32 -16.86 8.92 -5.66
N ASP A 33 -17.21 7.93 -4.83
CA ASP A 33 -18.13 8.16 -3.68
C ASP A 33 -17.46 8.19 -2.28
N ARG A 34 -16.13 8.06 -2.18
CA ARG A 34 -15.47 8.23 -0.88
C ARG A 34 -15.03 9.67 -0.70
N SER A 35 -15.60 10.32 0.31
CA SER A 35 -15.18 11.65 0.69
C SER A 35 -13.70 11.69 1.08
N GLY A 36 -13.06 12.85 0.91
CA GLY A 36 -11.66 13.01 1.30
C GLY A 36 -11.42 12.71 2.79
N ALA A 37 -12.40 13.04 3.64
CA ALA A 37 -12.38 12.69 5.06
C ALA A 37 -12.43 11.18 5.29
N ALA A 38 -13.25 10.43 4.54
CA ALA A 38 -13.30 8.97 4.64
C ALA A 38 -11.98 8.32 4.23
N VAL A 39 -11.29 8.87 3.23
CA VAL A 39 -9.93 8.41 2.85
C VAL A 39 -8.94 8.65 3.99
N ALA A 40 -8.94 9.83 4.62
CA ALA A 40 -8.07 10.11 5.76
C ALA A 40 -8.32 9.17 6.96
N THR A 41 -9.59 8.88 7.27
CA THR A 41 -9.96 7.89 8.28
C THR A 41 -9.47 6.50 7.93
N ALA A 42 -9.66 6.04 6.69
CA ALA A 42 -9.21 4.73 6.23
C ALA A 42 -7.67 4.60 6.30
N LEU A 43 -6.94 5.65 5.92
CA LEU A 43 -5.49 5.70 6.06
C LEU A 43 -5.05 5.58 7.52
N THR A 44 -5.70 6.31 8.43
CA THR A 44 -5.40 6.25 9.87
C THR A 44 -5.64 4.85 10.43
N SER A 45 -6.78 4.22 10.10
CA SER A 45 -7.07 2.85 10.54
C SER A 45 -6.05 1.84 10.01
N ARG A 46 -5.66 1.93 8.74
CA ARG A 46 -4.66 1.01 8.15
C ARG A 46 -3.26 1.23 8.71
N TYR A 47 -2.88 2.47 9.00
CA TYR A 47 -1.61 2.79 9.67
C TYR A 47 -1.54 2.15 11.06
N GLN A 48 -2.64 2.17 11.82
CA GLN A 48 -2.72 1.60 13.17
C GLN A 48 -2.80 0.07 13.20
N ASP A 49 -3.18 -0.56 12.08
CA ASP A 49 -3.40 -2.00 12.00
C ASP A 49 -2.10 -2.79 11.77
N THR A 50 -1.58 -3.35 12.87
CA THR A 50 -0.30 -4.05 12.94
C THR A 50 -0.38 -5.56 12.70
N ARG A 51 -1.50 -6.07 12.17
CA ARG A 51 -1.67 -7.50 11.89
C ARG A 51 -0.48 -8.10 11.10
N PRO A 52 -0.12 -9.37 11.34
CA PRO A 52 1.04 -9.97 10.67
C PRO A 52 0.78 -10.24 9.18
N ASN A 53 -0.46 -10.56 8.82
CA ASN A 53 -0.90 -10.90 7.47
C ASN A 53 -2.40 -10.56 7.29
N CYS A 54 -2.92 -10.71 6.08
CA CYS A 54 -4.33 -10.46 5.75
C CYS A 54 -5.19 -11.72 5.86
N GLY A 55 -5.01 -12.49 6.93
CA GLY A 55 -5.82 -13.66 7.29
C GLY A 55 -5.32 -15.01 6.77
N ALA A 56 -4.16 -15.04 6.10
CA ALA A 56 -3.48 -16.27 5.68
C ALA A 56 -1.99 -15.98 5.43
N ASP A 57 -1.14 -17.01 5.56
CA ASP A 57 0.31 -16.85 5.37
C ASP A 57 0.70 -16.51 3.93
N SER A 58 -0.17 -16.80 2.96
CA SER A 58 0.00 -16.36 1.57
C SER A 58 -0.41 -14.91 1.30
N LYS A 59 -0.87 -14.17 2.32
CA LYS A 59 -1.39 -12.82 2.17
C LYS A 59 -0.62 -11.81 3.02
N PRO A 60 0.52 -11.27 2.55
CA PRO A 60 1.26 -10.21 3.25
C PRO A 60 0.39 -9.04 3.73
N ALA A 61 0.77 -8.42 4.85
CA ALA A 61 -0.02 -7.36 5.47
C ALA A 61 -0.27 -6.14 4.54
N PHE A 62 0.65 -5.81 3.62
CA PHE A 62 0.47 -4.72 2.65
C PHE A 62 -0.77 -4.89 1.74
N LEU A 63 -1.34 -6.10 1.67
CA LEU A 63 -2.55 -6.35 0.89
C LEU A 63 -3.80 -5.71 1.53
N CYS A 64 -3.79 -5.39 2.83
CA CYS A 64 -4.96 -4.88 3.56
C CYS A 64 -4.67 -3.85 4.65
N SER A 65 -3.42 -3.73 5.13
CA SER A 65 -3.03 -2.77 6.17
C SER A 65 -1.73 -2.03 5.81
N GLY A 66 -1.37 -1.07 6.65
CA GLY A 66 -0.31 -0.11 6.38
C GLY A 66 -0.64 0.85 5.25
N ILE A 67 0.33 1.72 4.97
CA ILE A 67 0.24 2.72 3.90
C ILE A 67 1.36 2.45 2.90
N ASP A 68 0.96 2.19 1.66
CA ASP A 68 1.86 2.03 0.52
C ASP A 68 1.94 3.35 -0.25
N LEU A 69 3.05 4.06 -0.08
CA LEU A 69 3.21 5.44 -0.52
C LEU A 69 4.49 5.64 -1.32
N ARG A 70 4.40 6.40 -2.40
CA ARG A 70 5.55 6.74 -3.25
C ARG A 70 5.77 8.23 -3.25
N GLY A 71 6.96 8.65 -2.81
CA GLY A 71 7.44 10.00 -3.07
C GLY A 71 7.87 10.16 -4.52
N THR A 72 7.63 11.33 -5.11
CA THR A 72 7.92 11.60 -6.52
C THR A 72 8.71 12.89 -6.67
N ALA A 73 9.51 12.95 -7.73
CA ALA A 73 10.01 14.22 -8.24
C ALA A 73 8.83 15.04 -8.81
N GLU A 74 9.04 16.35 -8.98
CA GLU A 74 8.04 17.23 -9.56
C GLU A 74 7.63 16.75 -10.94
N ALA A 75 6.32 16.59 -11.15
CA ALA A 75 5.76 16.27 -12.45
C ALA A 75 5.91 17.47 -13.40
N THR A 76 5.98 17.16 -14.69
CA THR A 76 6.02 18.15 -15.77
C THR A 76 4.92 17.84 -16.78
N THR A 77 4.76 18.67 -17.80
CA THR A 77 3.85 18.36 -18.91
C THR A 77 4.32 17.17 -19.75
N ALA A 78 5.61 16.82 -19.69
CA ALA A 78 6.22 15.69 -20.39
C ALA A 78 6.25 14.41 -19.56
N PHE A 79 6.07 14.49 -18.23
CA PHE A 79 6.17 13.35 -17.33
C PHE A 79 5.23 13.51 -16.13
N ASP A 80 4.25 12.62 -16.04
CA ASP A 80 3.31 12.59 -14.91
C ASP A 80 3.90 11.82 -13.72
N ALA A 81 3.58 12.21 -12.48
CA ALA A 81 4.16 11.65 -11.26
C ALA A 81 4.00 10.12 -11.11
N TRP A 82 2.92 9.56 -11.65
CA TRP A 82 2.58 8.13 -11.59
C TRP A 82 3.19 7.31 -12.72
N ASN A 83 3.92 7.91 -13.66
CA ASN A 83 4.59 7.17 -14.71
C ASN A 83 5.87 6.52 -14.16
N PRO A 84 6.17 5.25 -14.50
CA PRO A 84 7.46 4.67 -14.14
C PRO A 84 8.60 5.47 -14.77
N SER A 85 9.63 5.80 -14.00
CA SER A 85 10.82 6.49 -14.52
C SER A 85 11.58 5.60 -15.50
N PRO A 86 12.47 6.15 -16.35
CA PRO A 86 13.33 5.34 -17.22
C PRO A 86 14.13 4.28 -16.43
N THR A 87 14.60 4.63 -15.23
CA THR A 87 15.25 3.68 -14.32
C THR A 87 14.31 2.56 -13.91
N ALA A 88 13.09 2.88 -13.49
CA ALA A 88 12.10 1.88 -13.09
C ALA A 88 11.76 0.93 -14.25
N VAL A 89 11.53 1.48 -15.46
CA VAL A 89 11.31 0.69 -16.69
C VAL A 89 12.49 -0.23 -16.98
N ARG A 90 13.72 0.27 -16.89
CA ARG A 90 14.94 -0.53 -17.15
C ARG A 90 15.07 -1.69 -16.17
N VAL A 91 14.84 -1.47 -14.88
CA VAL A 91 15.00 -2.52 -13.88
C VAL A 91 13.78 -3.44 -13.81
N GLY A 92 12.60 -2.96 -14.17
CA GLY A 92 11.32 -3.67 -14.06
C GLY A 92 10.63 -3.51 -12.70
N GLY A 93 11.05 -2.53 -11.90
CA GLY A 93 10.49 -2.30 -10.57
C GLY A 93 10.45 -0.84 -10.13
N VAL A 94 9.34 -0.44 -9.53
CA VAL A 94 9.09 0.91 -8.96
C VAL A 94 9.18 0.85 -7.44
N SER A 95 9.93 1.77 -6.83
CA SER A 95 10.09 1.83 -5.37
C SER A 95 8.98 2.61 -4.67
N PHE A 96 8.47 2.03 -3.60
CA PHE A 96 7.53 2.61 -2.66
C PHE A 96 8.08 2.49 -1.24
N SER A 97 7.48 3.25 -0.35
CA SER A 97 7.65 3.16 1.09
C SER A 97 6.42 2.50 1.70
N TYR A 98 6.62 1.63 2.68
CA TYR A 98 5.56 1.06 3.51
C TYR A 98 5.59 1.66 4.92
N LEU A 99 4.47 2.22 5.38
CA LEU A 99 4.37 2.90 6.68
C LEU A 99 3.31 2.24 7.57
N ARG A 100 3.65 1.99 8.83
CA ARG A 100 2.76 1.41 9.85
C ARG A 100 3.12 1.93 11.25
N SER A 101 2.20 1.88 12.20
CA SER A 101 2.41 2.39 13.57
C SER A 101 3.55 1.70 14.33
N ASP A 102 3.87 0.46 13.99
CA ASP A 102 5.03 -0.28 14.50
C ASP A 102 6.23 -0.28 13.54
N TYR A 103 6.15 0.41 12.39
CA TYR A 103 7.19 0.49 11.37
C TYR A 103 7.22 1.88 10.74
N LYS A 104 7.81 2.82 11.49
CA LYS A 104 7.78 4.25 11.20
C LYS A 104 8.98 4.69 10.36
N MET A 105 8.79 5.74 9.55
CA MET A 105 9.87 6.46 8.88
C MET A 105 9.67 7.97 9.04
N ARG A 106 10.76 8.72 9.18
CA ARG A 106 10.70 10.17 9.39
C ARG A 106 10.69 11.00 8.10
N ARG A 107 11.02 10.38 6.96
CA ARG A 107 11.17 11.03 5.65
C ARG A 107 10.99 10.03 4.51
N LEU A 108 10.72 10.54 3.31
CA LEU A 108 10.70 9.76 2.07
C LEU A 108 12.13 9.62 1.49
N ALA A 109 12.29 8.74 0.51
CA ALA A 109 13.51 8.69 -0.29
C ALA A 109 13.75 10.03 -0.98
N PHE A 110 15.03 10.42 -1.14
CA PHE A 110 15.45 11.70 -1.71
C PHE A 110 14.81 12.95 -1.08
N ASP A 111 14.29 12.83 0.14
CA ASP A 111 13.58 13.89 0.86
C ASP A 111 12.40 14.48 0.06
N TYR A 112 11.78 13.65 -0.78
CA TYR A 112 10.55 14.02 -1.47
C TYR A 112 9.49 14.51 -0.48
N THR A 113 8.78 15.55 -0.89
CA THR A 113 7.79 16.25 -0.06
C THR A 113 6.36 15.95 -0.48
N HIS A 114 6.16 15.19 -1.56
CA HIS A 114 4.86 14.84 -2.11
C HIS A 114 4.93 13.53 -2.90
N GLY A 115 3.75 13.04 -3.26
CA GLY A 115 3.59 11.93 -4.18
C GLY A 115 2.19 11.34 -4.10
N PHE A 116 2.08 10.02 -4.21
CA PHE A 116 0.78 9.33 -4.22
C PHE A 116 0.76 8.05 -3.38
N ILE A 117 -0.44 7.66 -2.97
CA ILE A 117 -0.73 6.47 -2.17
C ILE A 117 -1.54 5.50 -3.01
N PHE A 118 -1.17 4.21 -3.00
CA PHE A 118 -1.98 3.16 -3.59
C PHE A 118 -3.02 2.61 -2.61
N TYR A 119 -4.18 2.23 -3.15
CA TYR A 119 -5.12 1.39 -2.41
C TYR A 119 -4.42 0.08 -2.00
N PRO A 120 -4.72 -0.45 -0.80
CA PRO A 120 -4.38 -1.82 -0.48
C PRO A 120 -5.00 -2.76 -1.52
N VAL A 121 -4.23 -3.76 -1.96
CA VAL A 121 -4.60 -4.64 -3.08
C VAL A 121 -5.97 -5.29 -2.91
N LEU A 122 -6.34 -5.71 -1.69
CA LEU A 122 -7.63 -6.37 -1.41
C LEU A 122 -8.82 -5.41 -1.30
N SER A 123 -8.57 -4.10 -1.28
CA SER A 123 -9.61 -3.06 -1.21
C SER A 123 -9.60 -2.12 -2.40
N LYS A 124 -8.80 -2.40 -3.45
CA LYS A 124 -8.76 -1.57 -4.64
C LYS A 124 -10.14 -1.54 -5.33
N PRO A 125 -10.57 -0.40 -5.88
CA PRO A 125 -11.82 -0.34 -6.65
C PRO A 125 -11.80 -1.21 -7.91
N ALA A 126 -13.00 -1.56 -8.40
CA ALA A 126 -13.16 -2.23 -9.69
C ALA A 126 -12.58 -1.37 -10.84
N GLY A 127 -12.10 -2.04 -11.90
CA GLY A 127 -11.48 -1.37 -13.06
C GLY A 127 -10.03 -0.89 -12.82
N LYS A 128 -9.50 -1.02 -11.61
CA LYS A 128 -8.08 -0.74 -11.32
C LYS A 128 -7.22 -1.98 -11.54
N ILE A 129 -6.01 -1.83 -12.08
CA ILE A 129 -5.06 -2.94 -12.22
C ILE A 129 -4.54 -3.39 -10.84
N THR A 130 -4.07 -4.62 -10.75
CA THR A 130 -3.27 -5.07 -9.61
C THR A 130 -1.80 -4.87 -9.97
N VAL A 131 -1.14 -3.93 -9.30
CA VAL A 131 0.32 -3.80 -9.38
C VAL A 131 0.91 -4.79 -8.39
N LYS A 132 1.74 -5.73 -8.88
CA LYS A 132 2.31 -6.77 -8.00
C LYS A 132 3.39 -6.19 -7.11
N VAL A 133 3.45 -6.67 -5.88
CA VAL A 133 4.57 -6.42 -4.96
C VAL A 133 5.57 -7.56 -5.11
N LEU A 134 6.83 -7.24 -5.31
CA LEU A 134 7.88 -8.18 -5.69
C LEU A 134 8.79 -8.52 -4.51
N CYS A 135 9.25 -7.50 -3.80
CA CYS A 135 10.08 -7.69 -2.64
C CYS A 135 10.00 -6.51 -1.68
N PHE A 136 10.43 -6.75 -0.45
CA PHE A 136 10.54 -5.74 0.59
C PHE A 136 11.95 -5.72 1.16
N PHE A 137 12.58 -4.55 1.16
CA PHE A 137 13.77 -4.28 1.96
C PHE A 137 13.38 -3.50 3.21
N PRO A 138 13.70 -3.97 4.42
CA PRO A 138 13.39 -3.24 5.65
C PRO A 138 14.03 -1.84 5.73
N ILE A 139 15.13 -1.61 5.03
CA ILE A 139 15.78 -0.30 4.87
C ILE A 139 16.20 -0.16 3.41
N ASP A 140 16.38 1.06 2.90
CA ASP A 140 16.77 1.36 1.52
C ASP A 140 17.75 0.32 0.94
N GLY A 141 17.28 -0.40 -0.08
CA GLY A 141 18.02 -1.47 -0.73
C GLY A 141 18.91 -1.02 -1.89
N GLN A 142 18.85 0.25 -2.30
CA GLN A 142 19.37 0.73 -3.60
C GLN A 142 18.95 -0.16 -4.77
N SER A 143 17.65 -0.45 -4.83
CA SER A 143 17.08 -1.39 -5.79
C SER A 143 17.24 -1.01 -7.26
N ASP A 144 17.50 0.26 -7.57
CA ASP A 144 17.76 0.74 -8.93
C ASP A 144 19.03 0.15 -9.57
N ASN A 145 19.93 -0.40 -8.76
CA ASN A 145 21.20 -1.00 -9.20
C ASN A 145 21.21 -2.53 -9.12
N ARG A 146 20.05 -3.16 -8.89
CA ARG A 146 19.92 -4.59 -8.68
C ARG A 146 19.19 -5.29 -9.84
N PRO A 147 19.52 -6.56 -10.14
CA PRO A 147 18.77 -7.34 -11.11
C PRO A 147 17.41 -7.77 -10.54
N GLU A 148 16.64 -8.52 -11.34
CA GLU A 148 15.37 -9.13 -10.91
C GLU A 148 14.35 -8.11 -10.37
N ALA A 149 14.07 -7.05 -11.14
CA ALA A 149 13.17 -5.96 -10.73
C ALA A 149 13.61 -5.20 -9.47
N GLY A 150 14.92 -5.19 -9.23
CA GLY A 150 15.53 -4.53 -8.08
C GLY A 150 15.58 -5.41 -6.82
N CYS A 151 15.17 -6.67 -6.90
CA CYS A 151 15.08 -7.58 -5.75
C CYS A 151 16.29 -8.51 -5.58
N GLY A 152 17.13 -8.65 -6.60
CA GLY A 152 18.28 -9.56 -6.56
C GLY A 152 19.48 -8.99 -5.80
N ALA A 153 20.59 -9.71 -5.86
CA ALA A 153 21.84 -9.28 -5.23
C ALA A 153 22.39 -7.98 -5.85
N SER A 154 22.89 -7.08 -5.00
CA SER A 154 23.74 -5.97 -5.44
C SER A 154 25.06 -6.49 -6.03
N ALA A 155 25.59 -5.75 -7.01
CA ALA A 155 26.91 -6.03 -7.60
C ALA A 155 27.98 -6.16 -6.50
N ASN A 156 28.86 -7.17 -6.64
CA ASN A 156 29.91 -7.53 -5.68
C ASN A 156 29.42 -7.83 -4.26
N ARG A 157 28.10 -8.03 -4.08
CA ARG A 157 27.50 -8.38 -2.79
C ARG A 157 26.53 -9.56 -2.89
N PRO A 158 27.01 -10.78 -3.19
CA PRO A 158 26.13 -11.93 -3.45
C PRO A 158 25.26 -12.32 -2.25
N LYS A 159 25.69 -12.03 -1.01
CA LYS A 159 24.87 -12.30 0.19
C LYS A 159 23.70 -11.30 0.35
N SER A 160 23.62 -10.25 -0.47
CA SER A 160 22.49 -9.31 -0.50
C SER A 160 21.34 -9.75 -1.43
N ASP A 161 21.36 -10.97 -1.97
CA ASP A 161 20.28 -11.54 -2.78
C ASP A 161 18.96 -11.67 -1.96
N ARG A 162 17.92 -12.28 -2.53
CA ARG A 162 16.70 -12.63 -1.80
C ARG A 162 17.04 -13.43 -0.54
N CYS A 163 16.46 -13.05 0.59
CA CYS A 163 16.85 -13.55 1.91
C CYS A 163 16.83 -15.08 2.02
N HIS A 164 15.80 -15.74 1.46
CA HIS A 164 15.70 -17.20 1.46
C HIS A 164 16.86 -17.88 0.70
N ARG A 165 17.45 -17.24 -0.30
CA ARG A 165 18.59 -17.77 -1.08
C ARG A 165 19.92 -17.67 -0.35
N VAL A 166 19.98 -16.84 0.69
CA VAL A 166 21.19 -16.59 1.49
C VAL A 166 21.05 -17.09 2.92
N GLY A 167 20.03 -17.94 3.18
CA GLY A 167 19.79 -18.57 4.48
C GLY A 167 19.22 -17.65 5.55
N VAL A 168 18.62 -16.51 5.16
CA VAL A 168 17.95 -15.57 6.07
C VAL A 168 16.44 -15.76 5.96
N THR A 169 15.81 -16.15 7.07
CA THR A 169 14.38 -16.51 7.13
C THR A 169 13.64 -15.89 8.31
N THR A 170 14.35 -15.36 9.32
CA THR A 170 13.74 -14.67 10.46
C THR A 170 14.21 -13.22 10.56
N GLY A 171 13.48 -12.40 11.31
CA GLY A 171 13.83 -11.02 11.59
C GLY A 171 15.16 -10.89 12.33
N GLU A 172 15.46 -11.78 13.29
CA GLU A 172 16.75 -11.80 14.00
C GLU A 172 17.90 -12.13 13.05
N GLN A 173 17.70 -13.12 12.17
CA GLN A 173 18.69 -13.46 11.15
C GLN A 173 18.90 -12.29 10.19
N TRP A 174 17.83 -11.59 9.80
CA TRP A 174 17.92 -10.42 8.93
C TRP A 174 18.67 -9.27 9.61
N ALA A 175 18.36 -8.95 10.85
CA ALA A 175 19.02 -7.88 11.61
C ALA A 175 20.51 -8.18 11.79
N LYS A 176 20.85 -9.42 12.15
CA LYS A 176 22.24 -9.88 12.25
C LYS A 176 22.95 -9.78 10.89
N HIS A 177 22.33 -10.30 9.83
CA HIS A 177 22.86 -10.23 8.48
C HIS A 177 23.12 -8.79 8.02
N TYR A 178 22.18 -7.88 8.29
CA TYR A 178 22.34 -6.48 7.95
C TYR A 178 23.50 -5.84 8.72
N ASN A 179 23.62 -6.07 10.03
CA ASN A 179 24.72 -5.51 10.81
C ASN A 179 26.10 -6.06 10.39
N ASP A 180 26.20 -7.37 10.12
CA ASP A 180 27.47 -8.04 9.81
C ASP A 180 27.92 -7.88 8.34
N TYR A 181 26.99 -7.58 7.44
CA TYR A 181 27.25 -7.57 6.00
C TYR A 181 26.62 -6.37 5.28
N GLY A 182 25.36 -6.09 5.62
CA GLY A 182 24.55 -5.01 5.06
C GLY A 182 25.17 -3.62 5.19
N GLU A 183 25.46 -3.26 6.44
CA GLU A 183 25.90 -1.95 6.84
C GLU A 183 27.30 -1.61 6.32
N HIS A 184 28.17 -2.61 6.16
CA HIS A 184 29.57 -2.41 5.73
C HIS A 184 29.72 -2.12 4.22
N SER A 185 28.74 -1.46 3.61
CA SER A 185 28.81 -0.90 2.24
C SER A 185 28.76 0.61 2.28
N ALA A 186 29.44 1.28 1.34
CA ALA A 186 29.05 2.63 0.96
C ALA A 186 27.55 2.62 0.64
N GLY A 187 26.74 3.39 1.39
CA GLY A 187 25.29 3.43 1.23
C GLY A 187 24.46 2.39 2.00
N GLY A 188 25.04 1.37 2.66
CA GLY A 188 24.28 0.35 3.42
C GLY A 188 23.58 -0.73 2.56
N ILE A 189 24.15 -1.03 1.39
CA ILE A 189 23.54 -1.78 0.28
C ILE A 189 23.53 -3.31 0.49
N GLY A 190 24.08 -3.87 1.56
CA GLY A 190 24.24 -5.33 1.64
C GLY A 190 23.04 -6.10 2.21
N GLY A 191 21.93 -5.45 2.58
CA GLY A 191 20.74 -6.15 3.08
C GLY A 191 20.10 -7.05 2.01
N CYS A 192 19.69 -8.25 2.41
CA CYS A 192 18.90 -9.16 1.58
C CYS A 192 17.43 -8.69 1.46
N SER A 193 16.75 -9.05 0.37
CA SER A 193 15.35 -8.68 0.12
C SER A 193 14.36 -9.79 0.53
N MET A 194 13.23 -9.43 1.13
CA MET A 194 12.16 -10.38 1.42
C MET A 194 11.36 -10.65 0.14
N ASP A 195 11.28 -11.90 -0.31
CA ASP A 195 10.48 -12.27 -1.49
C ASP A 195 9.01 -12.40 -1.11
N VAL A 196 8.17 -11.55 -1.69
CA VAL A 196 6.72 -11.45 -1.36
C VAL A 196 5.85 -11.64 -2.59
N ARG A 197 6.43 -12.12 -3.70
CA ARG A 197 5.69 -12.47 -4.92
C ARG A 197 4.65 -13.54 -4.64
N ASP A 198 3.62 -13.60 -5.48
CA ASP A 198 2.63 -14.69 -5.47
C ASP A 198 3.28 -16.08 -5.53
N SER A 199 4.41 -16.21 -6.23
CA SER A 199 5.17 -17.46 -6.31
C SER A 199 5.78 -17.93 -4.97
N ALA A 200 5.93 -17.04 -3.99
CA ALA A 200 6.34 -17.41 -2.63
C ALA A 200 5.18 -18.07 -1.85
N ASN A 201 3.93 -17.95 -2.33
CA ASN A 201 2.73 -18.57 -1.77
C ASN A 201 2.70 -18.49 -0.24
N GLN A 202 2.62 -19.62 0.49
CA GLN A 202 2.52 -19.62 1.96
C GLN A 202 3.68 -18.94 2.69
N TYR A 203 4.79 -18.61 2.01
CA TYR A 203 5.91 -17.88 2.61
C TYR A 203 5.81 -16.36 2.45
N ALA A 204 4.96 -15.85 1.55
CA ALA A 204 4.95 -14.42 1.24
C ALA A 204 4.63 -13.56 2.47
N GLY A 205 3.61 -13.95 3.24
CA GLY A 205 3.19 -13.25 4.44
C GLY A 205 4.22 -13.33 5.57
N SER A 206 4.78 -14.52 5.80
CA SER A 206 5.84 -14.68 6.81
C SER A 206 7.10 -13.88 6.42
N ASN A 207 7.53 -13.92 5.17
CA ASN A 207 8.69 -13.17 4.68
C ASN A 207 8.52 -11.67 4.90
N PHE A 208 7.34 -11.11 4.56
CA PHE A 208 7.06 -9.70 4.78
C PHE A 208 7.08 -9.35 6.28
N TYR A 209 6.41 -10.15 7.10
CA TYR A 209 6.33 -9.94 8.55
C TYR A 209 7.71 -10.01 9.23
N GLU A 210 8.52 -11.01 8.89
CA GLU A 210 9.89 -11.15 9.39
C GLU A 210 10.79 -10.00 8.90
N GLY A 211 10.54 -9.44 7.71
CA GLY A 211 11.16 -8.20 7.25
C GLY A 211 10.86 -7.02 8.18
N LEU A 212 9.58 -6.82 8.51
CA LEU A 212 9.19 -5.78 9.46
C LEU A 212 9.79 -6.02 10.85
N ARG A 213 9.88 -7.27 11.32
CA ARG A 213 10.55 -7.61 12.59
C ARG A 213 12.04 -7.29 12.54
N GLY A 214 12.75 -7.74 11.51
CA GLY A 214 14.19 -7.50 11.33
C GLY A 214 14.53 -6.02 11.25
N GLY A 215 13.73 -5.24 10.52
CA GLY A 215 13.90 -3.79 10.45
C GLY A 215 13.70 -3.07 11.78
N ARG A 216 12.76 -3.52 12.62
CA ARG A 216 12.55 -2.99 13.98
C ARG A 216 13.76 -3.24 14.88
N LEU A 217 14.41 -4.39 14.75
CA LEU A 217 15.59 -4.76 15.53
C LEU A 217 16.83 -3.91 15.22
N ILE A 218 16.86 -3.21 14.08
CA ILE A 218 17.95 -2.28 13.72
C ILE A 218 17.53 -0.80 13.81
N SER A 219 16.34 -0.52 14.35
CA SER A 219 15.91 0.85 14.67
C SER A 219 16.94 1.51 15.63
N PRO A 220 17.28 2.81 15.48
CA PRO A 220 16.62 3.83 14.65
C PRO A 220 17.06 3.88 13.18
N LYS A 221 17.93 2.99 12.68
CA LYS A 221 18.42 3.09 11.29
C LYS A 221 17.28 3.08 10.26
N THR A 222 16.27 2.24 10.48
CA THR A 222 15.05 2.10 9.65
C THR A 222 14.03 3.23 9.82
N PHE A 223 14.15 4.01 10.90
CA PHE A 223 13.38 5.25 11.06
C PHE A 223 14.02 6.41 10.29
N GLU A 224 15.35 6.45 10.28
CA GLU A 224 16.18 7.48 9.67
C GLU A 224 16.32 7.34 8.14
N LYS A 225 16.27 6.10 7.65
CA LYS A 225 16.28 5.76 6.22
C LYS A 225 15.00 5.01 5.87
N PRO A 226 14.28 5.42 4.83
CA PRO A 226 13.04 4.74 4.42
C PRO A 226 13.33 3.29 4.01
N ASN A 227 12.30 2.45 4.09
CA ASN A 227 12.31 1.13 3.50
C ASN A 227 12.09 1.19 1.97
N ASP A 228 12.22 0.05 1.30
CA ASP A 228 12.00 -0.06 -0.15
C ASP A 228 11.09 -1.26 -0.46
N LEU A 229 9.82 -0.97 -0.76
CA LEU A 229 8.81 -1.91 -1.21
C LEU A 229 8.74 -1.86 -2.75
N LYS A 230 9.22 -2.90 -3.41
CA LYS A 230 9.27 -2.96 -4.88
C LYS A 230 7.97 -3.43 -5.46
N HIS A 231 7.40 -2.58 -6.29
CA HIS A 231 6.27 -2.90 -7.16
C HIS A 231 6.76 -3.24 -8.56
N GLU A 232 6.10 -4.19 -9.24
CA GLU A 232 6.28 -4.41 -10.68
C GLU A 232 5.95 -3.14 -11.46
N THR A 233 6.74 -2.83 -12.49
CA THR A 233 6.42 -1.72 -13.38
C THR A 233 5.10 -1.92 -14.10
N TRP A 234 4.41 -0.82 -14.38
CA TRP A 234 3.19 -0.78 -15.19
C TRP A 234 3.42 -0.02 -16.50
N ALA A 235 2.42 -0.03 -17.39
CA ALA A 235 2.48 0.71 -18.65
C ALA A 235 2.56 2.23 -18.40
N GLN A 236 3.17 2.96 -19.33
CA GLN A 236 3.16 4.43 -19.31
C GLN A 236 1.74 4.96 -19.58
N ASN A 237 1.38 6.08 -18.99
CA ASN A 237 0.20 6.88 -19.35
C ASN A 237 -1.15 6.15 -19.19
N ILE A 238 -1.31 5.35 -18.12
CA ILE A 238 -2.58 4.66 -17.80
C ILE A 238 -3.26 5.13 -16.49
N PRO A 239 -3.29 6.44 -16.16
CA PRO A 239 -3.72 6.92 -14.83
C PRO A 239 -5.11 6.43 -14.41
N ALA A 240 -6.05 6.32 -15.36
CA ALA A 240 -7.43 5.89 -15.08
C ALA A 240 -7.52 4.49 -14.46
N THR A 241 -6.57 3.60 -14.78
CA THR A 241 -6.55 2.22 -14.29
C THR A 241 -5.59 2.00 -13.12
N LEU A 242 -4.77 2.98 -12.75
CA LEU A 242 -3.87 2.83 -11.60
C LEU A 242 -4.66 2.87 -10.28
N PRO A 243 -4.29 2.05 -9.29
CA PRO A 243 -4.98 1.99 -7.99
C PRO A 243 -4.55 3.15 -7.08
N ILE A 244 -4.48 4.38 -7.59
CA ILE A 244 -4.16 5.57 -6.79
C ILE A 244 -5.38 5.92 -5.93
N GLU A 245 -5.19 5.94 -4.62
CA GLU A 245 -6.22 6.30 -3.62
C GLU A 245 -6.18 7.80 -3.28
N ALA A 246 -4.98 8.37 -3.21
CA ALA A 246 -4.78 9.78 -2.87
C ALA A 246 -3.45 10.31 -3.40
N PHE A 247 -3.41 11.62 -3.66
CA PHE A 247 -2.15 12.37 -3.65
C PHE A 247 -1.84 12.82 -2.23
N PHE A 248 -0.58 13.09 -1.93
CA PHE A 248 -0.19 13.57 -0.61
C PHE A 248 0.99 14.53 -0.65
N TYR A 249 1.13 15.29 0.43
CA TYR A 249 2.34 16.03 0.75
C TYR A 249 2.72 15.82 2.21
N THR A 250 4.01 15.93 2.53
CA THR A 250 4.56 15.75 3.89
C THR A 250 4.97 17.04 4.56
N THR A 251 5.23 18.09 3.77
CA THR A 251 5.54 19.44 4.23
C THR A 251 4.85 20.46 3.31
N PRO A 252 4.61 21.70 3.76
CA PRO A 252 3.96 22.72 2.92
C PRO A 252 4.62 22.94 1.55
N ALA A 253 5.92 22.65 1.42
CA ALA A 253 6.64 22.74 0.15
C ALA A 253 6.12 21.76 -0.92
N GLY A 254 5.50 20.63 -0.53
CA GLY A 254 4.96 19.65 -1.48
C GLY A 254 3.54 19.94 -1.98
N LEU A 255 2.81 20.87 -1.34
CA LEU A 255 1.39 21.10 -1.63
C LEU A 255 1.15 21.59 -3.06
N ALA A 256 2.04 22.44 -3.59
CA ALA A 256 1.92 22.93 -4.96
C ALA A 256 1.99 21.78 -5.98
N SER A 257 2.92 20.85 -5.79
CA SER A 257 3.08 19.67 -6.64
C SER A 257 1.91 18.68 -6.47
N SER A 258 1.42 18.44 -5.26
CA SER A 258 0.20 17.62 -5.06
C SER A 258 -1.04 18.20 -5.73
N ARG A 259 -1.18 19.53 -5.74
CA ARG A 259 -2.27 20.22 -6.47
C ARG A 259 -2.10 20.08 -7.98
N TYR A 260 -0.88 20.21 -8.49
CA TYR A 260 -0.59 19.96 -9.89
C TYR A 260 -0.99 18.53 -10.29
N ASP A 261 -0.53 17.54 -9.52
CA ASP A 261 -0.82 16.13 -9.78
C ASP A 261 -2.32 15.82 -9.71
N GLN A 262 -3.02 16.34 -8.70
CA GLN A 262 -4.48 16.19 -8.57
C GLN A 262 -5.21 16.74 -9.80
N LYS A 263 -4.90 17.98 -10.18
CA LYS A 263 -5.52 18.63 -11.33
C LYS A 263 -5.21 17.88 -12.63
N ARG A 264 -3.96 17.48 -12.82
CA ARG A 264 -3.47 16.74 -13.98
C ARG A 264 -4.18 15.39 -14.09
N PHE A 265 -4.27 14.64 -13.00
CA PHE A 265 -4.96 13.35 -12.94
C PHE A 265 -6.44 13.47 -13.28
N HIS A 266 -7.14 14.43 -12.66
CA HIS A 266 -8.55 14.67 -12.94
C HIS A 266 -8.78 15.10 -14.40
N THR A 267 -7.91 15.95 -14.96
CA THR A 267 -8.00 16.37 -16.37
C THR A 267 -7.88 15.19 -17.33
N LEU A 268 -7.01 14.23 -17.03
CA LEU A 268 -6.75 13.08 -17.89
C LEU A 268 -7.78 11.95 -17.75
N THR A 269 -8.44 11.85 -16.60
CA THR A 269 -9.25 10.67 -16.24
C THR A 269 -10.71 10.98 -15.94
N GLY A 270 -11.04 12.22 -15.61
CA GLY A 270 -12.33 12.59 -15.00
C GLY A 270 -12.52 12.09 -13.57
N ILE A 271 -11.52 11.44 -12.96
CA ILE A 271 -11.62 10.86 -11.62
C ILE A 271 -11.09 11.87 -10.60
N ALA A 272 -11.89 12.15 -9.58
CA ALA A 272 -11.53 13.01 -8.47
C ALA A 272 -10.93 12.17 -7.33
N ILE A 273 -9.67 12.44 -6.96
CA ILE A 273 -8.99 11.81 -5.81
C ILE A 273 -8.44 12.88 -4.87
N PRO A 274 -8.51 12.69 -3.54
CA PRO A 274 -8.13 13.72 -2.58
C PRO A 274 -6.61 13.92 -2.50
N ILE A 275 -6.22 15.11 -2.08
CA ILE A 275 -4.92 15.40 -1.49
C ILE A 275 -5.02 15.22 0.02
N ILE A 276 -4.10 14.45 0.60
CA ILE A 276 -3.98 14.20 2.04
C ILE A 276 -2.70 14.84 2.57
N SER A 277 -2.82 15.62 3.64
CA SER A 277 -1.68 16.09 4.43
C SER A 277 -1.16 14.95 5.28
N VAL A 278 0.05 14.46 4.99
CA VAL A 278 0.68 13.33 5.69
C VAL A 278 1.82 13.85 6.55
N LYS A 279 1.58 14.02 7.86
CA LYS A 279 2.67 14.37 8.78
C LYS A 279 3.43 13.10 9.13
N LEU A 280 4.67 12.96 8.65
CA LEU A 280 5.55 11.89 9.09
C LEU A 280 6.05 12.15 10.53
N PRO A 281 6.27 11.09 11.33
CA PRO A 281 6.70 11.23 12.72
C PRO A 281 8.12 11.79 12.81
N SER A 282 8.34 12.79 13.67
CA SER A 282 9.66 13.36 13.95
C SER A 282 10.47 12.58 14.99
N THR A 283 9.82 11.71 15.75
CA THR A 283 10.44 10.79 16.73
C THR A 283 9.77 9.42 16.66
N LEU A 284 10.42 8.38 17.18
CA LEU A 284 9.84 7.03 17.24
C LEU A 284 8.56 6.95 18.10
N ALA A 285 8.41 7.84 19.09
CA ALA A 285 7.23 7.90 19.94
C ALA A 285 6.04 8.57 19.24
N ALA A 286 6.29 9.51 18.31
CA ALA A 286 5.24 10.18 17.56
C ALA A 286 4.65 9.27 16.48
N ASP A 287 3.40 9.48 16.12
CA ASP A 287 2.73 8.76 15.02
C ASP A 287 2.60 9.63 13.77
N ALA A 288 2.49 8.96 12.62
CA ALA A 288 2.07 9.61 11.40
C ALA A 288 0.60 10.01 11.49
N THR A 289 0.24 11.16 10.91
CA THR A 289 -1.16 11.61 10.84
C THR A 289 -1.57 11.87 9.40
N PHE A 290 -2.83 11.59 9.10
CA PHE A 290 -3.43 11.72 7.78
C PHE A 290 -4.62 12.67 7.88
N THR A 291 -4.50 13.85 7.28
CA THR A 291 -5.53 14.89 7.41
C THR A 291 -6.02 15.29 6.03
N PHE A 292 -7.33 15.25 5.83
CA PHE A 292 -7.96 15.88 4.67
C PHE A 292 -8.30 17.33 4.99
N LEU A 293 -7.84 18.25 4.14
CA LEU A 293 -8.13 19.67 4.25
C LEU A 293 -8.85 20.11 2.96
N PRO A 294 -10.11 20.60 3.05
CA PRO A 294 -10.84 21.09 1.88
C PRO A 294 -10.08 22.19 1.12
N ALA A 295 -9.35 23.05 1.84
CA ALA A 295 -8.57 24.14 1.26
C ALA A 295 -7.38 23.67 0.40
N ASP A 296 -6.93 22.42 0.56
CA ASP A 296 -5.80 21.90 -0.23
C ASP A 296 -6.24 21.47 -1.63
N GLN A 297 -7.53 21.17 -1.82
CA GLN A 297 -8.06 20.57 -3.04
C GLN A 297 -8.21 21.62 -4.16
N VAL A 298 -7.89 21.23 -5.39
CA VAL A 298 -8.10 22.01 -6.62
C VAL A 298 -9.08 21.34 -7.59
N VAL A 299 -9.63 20.21 -7.16
CA VAL A 299 -10.72 19.47 -7.80
C VAL A 299 -11.79 19.27 -6.72
N GLN A 300 -13.07 19.28 -7.11
CA GLN A 300 -14.15 19.05 -6.16
C GLN A 300 -14.10 17.60 -5.66
N ILE A 301 -13.83 17.43 -4.38
CA ILE A 301 -13.88 16.16 -3.65
C ILE A 301 -15.16 16.18 -2.82
N GLN A 302 -15.89 15.05 -2.81
CA GLN A 302 -17.05 14.87 -1.94
C GLN A 302 -16.64 14.74 -0.46
#